data_AF-A0AAD9B2C0-F1
#
_entry.id   AF-A0AAD9B2C0-F1
#
_cell.length_a   1.000
_cell.length_b   1.000
_cell.length_c   1.000
_cell.angle_alpha   90.00
_cell.angle_beta   90.00
_cell.angle_gamma   90.00
#
_symmetry.space_group_name_H-M   'P 1'
#
loop_
_entity.id
_entity.type
_entity.pdbx_description
1 polymer ?
#
loop_
_entity_poly.entity_id
_entity_poly.type
_entity_poly.pdbx_seq_one_letter_code
_entity_poly.pdbx_strand_id
1 'polypeptide(L)'
;MEAKEGKKGRLLLGSQLDAKDELEERLERCVGIVQALTNGLSEREANDALTANVCKGQQQHEEVCLGLFSLLLTEPAQAQRCYRDLTLLSRDGMSIILLKINQILMEKFLKLQTPPNPAGVAGEGAGGDISSKNLWLSENVLEILLDQ
;
A
#
# COMPACT_ATOMS: atom_id res chain seq x y z
N MET A 1 -22.61 19.19 18.74
CA MET A 1 -22.39 18.69 17.37
C MET A 1 -21.05 17.98 17.39
N GLU A 2 -21.06 16.67 17.58
CA GLU A 2 -19.83 15.86 17.57
C GLU A 2 -19.39 15.68 16.11
N ALA A 3 -18.23 16.22 15.77
CA ALA A 3 -17.59 15.98 14.48
C ALA A 3 -17.13 14.51 14.47
N LYS A 4 -17.72 13.69 13.58
CA LYS A 4 -17.23 12.35 13.31
C LYS A 4 -15.80 12.48 12.77
N GLU A 5 -14.81 12.05 13.55
CA GLU A 5 -13.45 11.82 13.05
C GLU A 5 -13.52 10.88 11.84
N GLY A 6 -13.34 11.43 10.64
CA GLY A 6 -13.15 10.64 9.44
C GLY A 6 -11.89 9.81 9.61
N LYS A 7 -11.96 8.50 9.36
CA LYS A 7 -10.78 7.63 9.29
C LYS A 7 -9.71 8.32 8.43
N LYS A 8 -8.61 8.69 9.07
CA LYS A 8 -7.44 9.24 8.39
C LYS A 8 -6.82 8.10 7.57
N GLY A 9 -6.72 8.30 6.26
CA GLY A 9 -6.09 7.34 5.36
C GLY A 9 -4.64 7.05 5.76
N ARG A 10 -4.12 5.87 5.40
CA ARG A 10 -2.75 5.46 5.76
C ARG A 10 -1.70 5.85 4.72
N LEU A 11 -2.10 6.11 3.48
CA LEU A 11 -1.19 6.33 2.36
C LEU A 11 -1.03 7.81 2.03
N LEU A 12 -2.11 8.60 2.14
CA LEU A 12 -2.15 10.01 1.78
C LEU A 12 -2.38 10.90 3.01
N LEU A 13 -1.71 12.04 3.04
CA LEU A 13 -1.99 13.17 3.93
C LEU A 13 -3.32 13.78 3.50
N GLY A 14 -4.40 13.46 4.21
CA GLY A 14 -5.67 14.16 4.10
C GLY A 14 -5.78 15.27 5.14
N SER A 15 -6.17 16.47 4.72
CA SER A 15 -6.79 17.44 5.63
C SER A 15 -8.28 17.07 5.82
N GLN A 16 -8.92 17.49 6.92
CA GLN A 16 -10.37 17.24 7.11
C GLN A 16 -11.26 17.89 6.03
N LEU A 17 -10.68 18.71 5.15
CA LEU A 17 -11.32 19.43 4.04
C LEU A 17 -11.06 18.81 2.67
N ASP A 18 -10.13 17.84 2.54
CA ASP A 18 -9.90 17.15 1.27
C ASP A 18 -11.05 16.17 1.00
N ALA A 19 -11.59 16.19 -0.23
CA ALA A 19 -12.45 15.11 -0.70
C ALA A 19 -11.68 13.79 -0.56
N LYS A 20 -12.33 12.76 -0.01
CA LYS A 20 -11.70 11.44 0.15
C LYS A 20 -11.18 10.96 -1.21
N ASP A 21 -9.92 10.55 -1.22
CA ASP A 21 -9.22 10.17 -2.44
C ASP A 21 -9.73 8.80 -2.91
N GLU A 22 -10.35 8.74 -4.09
CA GLU A 22 -10.91 7.50 -4.65
C GLU A 22 -9.86 6.40 -4.76
N LEU A 23 -8.60 6.77 -5.03
CA LEU A 23 -7.52 5.80 -5.08
C LEU A 23 -7.21 5.24 -3.69
N GLU A 24 -7.15 6.10 -2.67
CA GLU A 24 -6.91 5.65 -1.30
C GLU A 24 -8.04 4.75 -0.79
N GLU A 25 -9.30 5.12 -1.00
CA GLU A 25 -10.44 4.27 -0.61
C GLU A 25 -10.42 2.92 -1.33
N ARG A 26 -9.98 2.89 -2.59
CA ARG A 26 -9.82 1.65 -3.33
C ARG A 26 -8.70 0.79 -2.74
N LEU A 27 -7.56 1.37 -2.42
CA LEU A 27 -6.43 0.65 -1.81
C LEU A 27 -6.79 0.13 -0.42
N GLU A 28 -7.48 0.91 0.42
CA GLU A 28 -7.96 0.48 1.74
C GLU A 28 -8.93 -0.72 1.63
N ARG A 29 -9.84 -0.70 0.65
CA ARG A 29 -10.71 -1.85 0.38
C ARG A 29 -9.91 -3.10 0.00
N CYS A 30 -8.90 -2.95 -0.85
CA CYS A 30 -8.05 -4.06 -1.26
C CYS A 30 -7.23 -4.62 -0.09
N VAL A 31 -6.73 -3.76 0.81
CA VAL A 31 -6.10 -4.19 2.07
C VAL A 31 -7.07 -4.99 2.93
N GLY A 32 -8.32 -4.53 3.06
CA GLY A 32 -9.36 -5.27 3.79
C GLY A 32 -9.60 -6.68 3.25
N ILE A 33 -9.56 -6.85 1.92
CA ILE A 33 -9.67 -8.16 1.27
C ILE A 33 -8.48 -9.05 1.63
N VAL A 34 -7.25 -8.55 1.50
CA VAL A 34 -6.03 -9.31 1.82
C VAL A 34 -5.99 -9.69 3.30
N GLN A 35 -6.35 -8.78 4.20
CA GLN A 35 -6.43 -9.08 5.64
C GLN A 35 -7.51 -10.11 5.95
N ALA A 36 -8.68 -10.04 5.30
CA ALA A 36 -9.73 -11.04 5.48
C ALA A 36 -9.29 -12.44 5.03
N LEU A 37 -8.42 -12.54 4.02
CA LEU A 37 -7.88 -13.82 3.53
C LEU A 37 -6.73 -14.37 4.38
N THR A 38 -6.06 -13.54 5.17
CA THR A 38 -4.78 -13.90 5.81
C THR A 38 -4.77 -13.80 7.33
N ASN A 39 -5.74 -13.11 7.94
CA ASN A 39 -5.79 -12.91 9.39
C ASN A 39 -5.94 -14.24 10.14
N GLY A 40 -5.05 -14.45 11.12
CA GLY A 40 -5.07 -15.63 11.98
C GLY A 40 -4.56 -16.91 11.31
N LEU A 41 -4.08 -16.83 10.06
CA LEU A 41 -3.47 -17.95 9.35
C LEU A 41 -1.96 -17.95 9.53
N SER A 42 -1.34 -19.13 9.41
CA SER A 42 0.10 -19.22 9.22
C SER A 42 0.52 -18.63 7.87
N GLU A 43 1.81 -18.34 7.71
CA GLU A 43 2.35 -17.79 6.47
C GLU A 43 2.02 -18.67 5.24
N ARG A 44 2.10 -19.99 5.42
CA ARG A 44 1.79 -20.96 4.37
C ARG A 44 0.30 -20.94 4.02
N GLU A 45 -0.57 -21.03 5.02
CA GLU A 45 -2.03 -21.02 4.79
C GLU A 45 -2.50 -19.71 4.17
N ALA A 46 -1.91 -18.59 4.58
CA ALA A 46 -2.18 -17.29 3.99
C ALA A 46 -1.75 -17.23 2.52
N ASN A 47 -0.57 -17.77 2.18
CA ASN A 47 -0.10 -17.83 0.80
C ASN A 47 -0.99 -18.75 -0.08
N ASP A 48 -1.38 -19.91 0.45
CA ASP A 48 -2.30 -20.83 -0.23
C ASP A 48 -3.68 -20.16 -0.46
N ALA A 49 -4.20 -19.43 0.53
CA ALA A 49 -5.47 -18.70 0.42
C ALA A 49 -5.42 -17.57 -0.61
N LEU A 50 -4.32 -16.79 -0.64
CA LEU A 50 -4.12 -15.74 -1.63
C LEU A 50 -3.99 -16.33 -3.03
N THR A 51 -3.20 -17.39 -3.20
CA THR A 51 -3.03 -18.12 -4.46
C THR A 51 -4.37 -18.65 -4.99
N ALA A 52 -5.17 -19.27 -4.11
CA ALA A 52 -6.49 -19.74 -4.46
C ALA A 52 -7.43 -18.60 -4.87
N ASN A 53 -7.32 -17.42 -4.23
CA ASN A 53 -8.16 -16.27 -4.55
C ASN A 53 -7.81 -15.64 -5.91
N VAL A 54 -6.52 -15.47 -6.23
CA VAL A 54 -6.11 -14.91 -7.52
C VAL A 54 -6.47 -15.82 -8.70
N CYS A 55 -6.67 -17.12 -8.47
CA CYS A 55 -7.18 -18.05 -9.48
C CYS A 55 -8.64 -17.82 -9.88
N LYS A 56 -9.43 -17.07 -9.11
CA LYS A 56 -10.88 -16.92 -9.36
C LYS A 56 -11.21 -15.98 -10.52
N GLY A 57 -10.30 -15.10 -10.91
CA GLY A 57 -10.50 -14.17 -12.02
C GLY A 57 -9.61 -12.94 -11.95
N GLN A 58 -9.66 -12.14 -13.02
CA GLN A 58 -8.84 -10.93 -13.15
C GLN A 58 -9.12 -9.90 -12.05
N GLN A 59 -10.39 -9.74 -11.66
CA GLN A 59 -10.76 -8.82 -10.60
C GLN A 59 -10.14 -9.22 -9.25
N GLN A 60 -10.18 -10.50 -8.90
CA GLN A 60 -9.61 -10.99 -7.63
C GLN A 60 -8.08 -10.92 -7.65
N HIS A 61 -7.47 -11.15 -8.81
CA HIS A 61 -6.03 -10.93 -9.02
C HIS A 61 -5.65 -9.48 -8.75
N GLU A 62 -6.36 -8.53 -9.36
CA GLU A 62 -6.14 -7.09 -9.17
C GLU A 62 -6.34 -6.66 -7.71
N GLU A 63 -7.43 -7.07 -7.07
CA GLU A 63 -7.72 -6.74 -5.66
C GLU A 63 -6.62 -7.24 -4.71
N VAL A 64 -6.13 -8.46 -4.91
CA VAL A 64 -5.04 -9.02 -4.08
C VAL A 64 -3.73 -8.29 -4.33
N CYS A 65 -3.37 -8.03 -5.60
CA CYS A 65 -2.12 -7.34 -5.93
C CYS A 65 -2.11 -5.91 -5.38
N LEU A 66 -3.21 -5.16 -5.53
CA LEU A 66 -3.33 -3.81 -4.98
C LEU A 66 -3.34 -3.78 -3.45
N GLY A 67 -3.91 -4.80 -2.80
CA GLY A 67 -3.91 -4.92 -1.35
C GLY A 67 -2.51 -5.21 -0.80
N LEU A 68 -1.78 -6.13 -1.41
CA LEU A 68 -0.39 -6.43 -1.06
C LEU A 68 0.53 -5.23 -1.32
N PHE A 69 0.34 -4.52 -2.42
CA PHE A 69 1.06 -3.28 -2.71
C PHE A 69 0.77 -2.18 -1.69
N SER A 70 -0.47 -2.01 -1.28
CA SER A 70 -0.81 -1.03 -0.24
C SER A 70 -0.20 -1.39 1.12
N LEU A 71 -0.20 -2.67 1.50
CA LEU A 71 0.47 -3.14 2.72
C LEU A 71 1.99 -2.96 2.63
N LEU A 72 2.60 -3.25 1.47
CA LEU A 72 4.01 -2.99 1.20
C LEU A 72 4.37 -1.51 1.45
N LEU A 73 3.48 -0.61 1.02
CA LEU A 73 3.64 0.83 1.17
C LEU A 73 3.22 1.39 2.55
N THR A 74 2.60 0.62 3.43
CA THR A 74 2.08 1.18 4.69
C THR A 74 2.54 0.44 5.93
N GLU A 75 3.00 -0.80 5.79
CA GLU A 75 3.35 -1.70 6.89
C GLU A 75 4.78 -2.25 6.70
N PRO A 76 5.82 -1.52 7.16
CA PRO A 76 7.22 -1.91 6.93
C PRO A 76 7.57 -3.29 7.52
N ALA A 77 6.92 -3.69 8.61
CA ALA A 77 7.10 -5.01 9.21
C ALA A 77 6.61 -6.17 8.32
N GLN A 78 5.69 -5.90 7.39
CA GLN A 78 5.13 -6.87 6.47
C GLN A 78 5.63 -6.69 5.03
N ALA A 79 6.34 -5.59 4.75
CA ALA A 79 6.79 -5.19 3.43
C ALA A 79 7.52 -6.32 2.68
N GLN A 80 8.56 -6.91 3.28
CA GLN A 80 9.34 -7.98 2.64
C GLN A 80 8.49 -9.20 2.26
N ARG A 81 7.56 -9.60 3.14
CA ARG A 81 6.62 -10.69 2.86
C ARG A 81 5.66 -10.31 1.74
N CYS A 82 5.05 -9.12 1.82
CA CYS A 82 4.11 -8.64 0.82
C CYS A 82 4.76 -8.52 -0.56
N TYR A 83 6.02 -8.08 -0.62
CA TYR A 83 6.79 -8.03 -1.86
C TYR A 83 6.99 -9.42 -2.47
N ARG A 84 7.49 -10.38 -1.68
CA ARG A 84 7.66 -11.76 -2.12
C ARG A 84 6.35 -12.38 -2.62
N ASP A 85 5.27 -12.21 -1.86
CA ASP A 85 3.95 -12.72 -2.25
C ASP A 85 3.44 -12.03 -3.53
N LEU A 86 3.69 -10.73 -3.70
CA LEU A 86 3.33 -9.97 -4.90
C LEU A 86 4.05 -10.50 -6.16
N THR A 87 5.36 -10.75 -6.07
CA THR A 87 6.18 -11.30 -7.18
C THR A 87 5.73 -12.71 -7.55
N LEU A 88 5.31 -13.53 -6.58
CA LEU A 88 4.81 -14.88 -6.84
C LEU A 88 3.39 -14.91 -7.42
N LEU A 89 2.54 -13.96 -7.04
CA LEU A 89 1.11 -13.95 -7.39
C LEU A 89 0.79 -13.11 -8.63
N SER A 90 1.66 -12.19 -9.04
CA SER A 90 1.46 -11.36 -10.23
C SER A 90 1.53 -12.20 -11.50
N ARG A 91 0.43 -12.21 -12.27
CA ARG A 91 0.29 -12.95 -13.54
C ARG A 91 0.51 -12.07 -14.77
N ASP A 92 0.54 -10.77 -14.56
CA ASP A 92 0.63 -9.72 -15.56
C ASP A 92 2.03 -9.09 -15.61
N GLY A 93 3.03 -9.74 -15.02
CA GLY A 93 4.40 -9.22 -14.97
C GLY A 93 4.52 -7.89 -14.23
N MET A 94 3.73 -7.71 -13.17
CA MET A 94 3.66 -6.51 -12.34
C MET A 94 3.12 -5.26 -13.06
N SER A 95 2.53 -5.41 -14.25
CA SER A 95 2.02 -4.30 -15.07
C SER A 95 1.05 -3.40 -14.31
N ILE A 96 0.10 -3.98 -13.58
CA ILE A 96 -0.88 -3.23 -12.79
C ILE A 96 -0.25 -2.44 -11.64
N ILE A 97 0.81 -2.99 -11.04
CA ILE A 97 1.55 -2.36 -9.96
C ILE A 97 2.36 -1.19 -10.49
N LEU A 98 3.05 -1.37 -11.62
CA LEU A 98 3.80 -0.31 -12.30
C LEU A 98 2.89 0.85 -12.70
N LEU A 99 1.72 0.56 -13.26
CA LEU A 99 0.73 1.58 -13.61
C LEU A 99 0.28 2.35 -12.36
N LYS A 100 0.09 1.66 -11.24
CA LYS A 100 -0.35 2.29 -10.00
C LYS A 100 0.75 3.14 -9.34
N ILE A 101 2.00 2.68 -9.37
CA ILE A 101 3.17 3.45 -8.96
C ILE A 101 3.24 4.74 -9.78
N ASN A 102 3.13 4.65 -11.11
CA ASN A 102 3.15 5.82 -11.98
C ASN A 102 2.01 6.79 -11.65
N GLN A 103 0.80 6.28 -11.40
CA GLN A 103 -0.32 7.14 -10.99
C GLN A 103 -0.04 7.86 -9.66
N ILE A 104 0.49 7.15 -8.65
CA ILE A 104 0.84 7.74 -7.36
C ILE A 104 1.93 8.81 -7.52
N LEU A 105 2.98 8.54 -8.31
CA LEU A 105 4.07 9.48 -8.58
C LEU A 105 3.60 10.73 -9.34
N MET A 106 2.70 10.58 -10.30
CA MET A 106 2.22 11.70 -11.10
C MET A 106 1.17 12.54 -10.37
N GLU A 107 0.25 11.91 -9.64
CA GLU A 107 -0.94 12.59 -9.12
C GLU A 107 -0.91 12.86 -7.61
N LYS A 108 -0.21 12.03 -6.84
CA LYS A 108 -0.33 11.98 -5.37
C LYS A 108 0.99 12.17 -4.63
N PHE A 109 2.09 12.33 -5.34
CA PHE A 109 3.44 12.38 -4.77
C PHE A 109 3.59 13.40 -3.63
N LEU A 110 3.04 14.60 -3.79
CA LEU A 110 3.08 15.64 -2.75
C LEU A 110 2.25 15.27 -1.50
N LYS A 111 1.20 14.47 -1.69
CA LYS A 111 0.27 14.04 -0.63
C LYS A 111 0.69 12.76 0.07
N LEU A 112 1.68 12.00 -0.39
CA LEU A 112 2.10 10.76 0.29
C LEU A 112 2.50 11.01 1.76
N GLN A 113 2.06 10.15 2.67
CA GLN A 113 2.51 10.20 4.06
C GLN A 113 4.00 9.87 4.14
N THR A 114 4.71 10.57 5.02
CA THR A 114 6.05 10.13 5.44
C THR A 114 5.86 9.14 6.58
N PRO A 115 6.62 8.03 6.62
CA PRO A 115 6.62 7.17 7.80
C PRO A 115 7.10 7.99 9.01
N PRO A 116 6.56 7.73 10.22
CA PRO A 116 7.06 8.37 11.42
C PRO A 116 8.55 8.04 11.57
N ASN A 117 9.38 9.07 11.58
CA ASN A 117 10.82 8.97 11.76
C ASN A 117 11.10 8.15 13.04
N PRO A 118 11.92 7.08 13.04
CA PRO A 118 12.18 6.27 14.23
C PRO A 118 12.88 7.04 15.36
N ALA A 119 13.37 8.25 15.10
CA ALA A 119 13.77 9.21 16.10
C ALA A 119 12.54 10.01 16.56
N GLY A 120 11.95 9.63 17.70
CA GLY A 120 10.74 10.20 18.28
C GLY A 120 10.82 11.69 18.65
N VAL A 121 10.88 12.56 17.65
CA VAL A 121 10.60 13.99 17.82
C VAL A 121 9.14 14.19 17.45
N ALA A 122 8.28 14.16 18.48
CA ALA A 122 6.91 14.60 18.39
C ALA A 122 6.92 16.11 18.13
N GLY A 123 6.96 16.49 16.87
CA GLY A 123 7.00 17.89 16.47
C GLY A 123 6.79 18.01 14.97
N GLU A 124 5.72 18.73 14.63
CA GLU A 124 5.45 19.31 13.32
C GLU A 124 4.76 18.38 12.30
N GLY A 125 3.52 18.77 12.01
CA GLY A 125 2.70 18.12 11.01
C GLY A 125 3.17 18.42 9.59
N ALA A 126 2.69 17.58 8.67
CA ALA A 126 2.54 17.90 7.26
C ALA A 126 3.76 18.57 6.61
N GLY A 127 4.95 18.00 6.78
CA GLY A 127 6.17 18.58 6.23
C GLY A 127 7.33 17.61 6.17
N GLY A 128 7.06 16.32 5.95
CA GLY A 128 8.14 15.40 5.58
C GLY A 128 8.69 15.81 4.22
N ASP A 129 9.93 16.31 4.19
CA ASP A 129 10.58 16.81 3.00
C ASP A 129 10.51 15.79 1.86
N ILE A 130 10.38 16.29 0.62
CA ILE A 130 10.23 15.49 -0.60
C ILE A 130 11.30 14.39 -0.68
N SER A 131 12.51 14.68 -0.18
CA SER A 131 13.64 13.74 -0.11
C SER A 131 13.38 12.50 0.76
N SER A 132 12.66 12.62 1.89
CA SER A 132 12.35 11.48 2.76
C SER A 132 11.25 10.60 2.16
N LYS A 133 10.26 11.20 1.48
CA LYS A 133 9.25 10.47 0.70
C LYS A 133 9.89 9.75 -0.47
N ASN A 134 10.78 10.44 -1.18
CA ASN A 134 11.57 9.86 -2.26
C ASN A 134 12.46 8.72 -1.78
N LEU A 135 13.15 8.86 -0.65
CA LEU A 135 14.02 7.82 -0.12
C LEU A 135 13.21 6.58 0.26
N TRP A 136 12.11 6.76 1.00
CA TRP A 136 11.27 5.64 1.43
C TRP A 136 10.56 4.96 0.25
N LEU A 137 10.03 5.73 -0.72
CA LEU A 137 9.52 5.18 -1.97
C LEU A 137 10.64 4.48 -2.73
N SER A 138 11.83 5.06 -2.79
CA SER A 138 12.94 4.46 -3.51
C SER A 138 13.40 3.17 -2.84
N GLU A 139 13.46 3.06 -1.53
CA GLU A 139 13.80 1.80 -0.84
C GLU A 139 12.74 0.72 -1.10
N ASN A 140 11.45 1.05 -0.99
CA ASN A 140 10.38 0.06 -1.10
C ASN A 140 9.98 -0.24 -2.57
N VAL A 141 10.15 0.72 -3.48
CA VAL A 141 9.78 0.61 -4.90
C VAL A 141 10.99 0.28 -5.78
N LEU A 142 12.21 0.74 -5.47
CA LEU A 142 13.40 0.29 -6.21
C LEU A 142 13.69 -1.18 -5.94
N GLU A 143 13.41 -1.73 -4.74
CA GLU A 143 13.49 -3.19 -4.55
C GLU A 143 12.58 -3.95 -5.53
N ILE A 144 11.39 -3.40 -5.84
CA ILE A 144 10.46 -3.96 -6.83
C ILE A 144 11.00 -3.85 -8.26
N LEU A 145 11.70 -2.76 -8.57
CA LEU A 145 12.16 -2.43 -9.93
C LEU A 145 13.55 -3.01 -10.25
N LEU A 146 14.40 -3.23 -9.25
CA LEU A 146 15.79 -3.66 -9.42
C LEU A 146 15.98 -5.18 -9.46
N ASP A 147 14.99 -5.96 -9.02
CA ASP A 147 15.04 -7.44 -9.01
C ASP A 147 14.36 -8.09 -10.24
N GLN A 148 14.28 -7.35 -11.37
CA GLN A 148 13.76 -7.83 -12.67
C GLN A 148 14.84 -8.53 -13.50
#